data_AF-A0A8R7U5M5-F1
#
_entry.id   AF-A0A8R7U5M5-F1
#
_cell.length_a   1.000
_cell.length_b   1.000
_cell.length_c   1.000
_cell.angle_alpha   90.00
_cell.angle_beta   90.00
_cell.angle_gamma   90.00
#
_symmetry.space_group_name_H-M   'P 1'
#
loop_
_entity.id
_entity.type
_entity.pdbx_description
1 polymer ?
#
loop_
_entity_poly.entity_id
_entity_poly.type
_entity_poly.pdbx_seq_one_letter_code
_entity_poly.pdbx_strand_id
1 'polypeptide(L)'
;MAVDALQDRSALGGPCVAFACGVWSDLMRPLKPAFREAVVGTYKAEASTVDFRGAPEEACVQINAWVAQVTRNLIDSVLPAGSIKPATALVLGNAMYFKGQWEDQPFDRRHTVDKPFHRLDGSQLDVPFMQSRESQLVAVHDGFKVLKLRY
;
A
#
# COMPACT_ATOMS: atom_id res chain seq x y z
N MET A 1 -9.63 -5.49 -15.09
CA MET A 1 -9.13 -4.17 -14.62
C MET A 1 -8.37 -4.40 -13.32
N ALA A 2 -7.45 -3.51 -12.91
CA ALA A 2 -6.57 -3.66 -11.73
C ALA A 2 -7.28 -3.95 -10.41
N VAL A 3 -8.56 -3.62 -10.35
CA VAL A 3 -9.43 -3.73 -9.17
C VAL A 3 -9.64 -5.17 -8.68
N ASP A 4 -9.35 -6.20 -9.49
CA ASP A 4 -9.63 -7.61 -9.15
C ASP A 4 -8.39 -8.47 -8.82
N ALA A 5 -7.17 -7.90 -8.85
CA ALA A 5 -5.94 -8.68 -8.61
C ALA A 5 -5.84 -9.20 -7.17
N LEU A 6 -6.32 -8.40 -6.21
CA LEU A 6 -6.47 -8.75 -4.81
C LEU A 6 -7.90 -8.39 -4.41
N GLN A 7 -8.75 -9.41 -4.26
CA GLN A 7 -10.14 -9.20 -3.90
C GLN A 7 -10.26 -8.72 -2.46
N ASP A 8 -10.95 -7.60 -2.28
CA ASP A 8 -11.44 -7.18 -0.98
C ASP A 8 -12.44 -8.20 -0.44
N ARG A 9 -12.10 -8.82 0.70
CA ARG A 9 -12.94 -9.83 1.37
C ARG A 9 -13.62 -9.29 2.63
N SER A 10 -13.61 -7.99 2.84
CA SER A 10 -14.23 -7.36 4.03
C SER A 10 -15.71 -7.70 4.20
N ALA A 11 -16.48 -7.76 3.11
CA ALA A 11 -17.89 -8.18 3.15
C ALA A 11 -18.10 -9.66 3.55
N LEU A 12 -17.05 -10.48 3.45
CA LEU A 12 -17.03 -11.90 3.82
C LEU A 12 -16.28 -12.14 5.14
N GLY A 13 -15.99 -11.10 5.91
CA GLY A 13 -15.28 -11.17 7.19
C GLY A 13 -13.75 -11.26 7.09
N GLY A 14 -13.19 -11.27 5.88
CA GLY A 14 -11.74 -11.23 5.67
C GLY A 14 -11.16 -9.80 5.65
N PRO A 15 -9.84 -9.64 5.44
CA PRO A 15 -9.23 -8.33 5.37
C PRO A 15 -9.78 -7.48 4.21
N CYS A 16 -9.88 -6.17 4.46
CA CYS A 16 -10.02 -5.18 3.41
C CYS A 16 -8.66 -5.02 2.72
N VAL A 17 -8.66 -5.22 1.40
CA VAL A 17 -7.46 -5.07 0.57
C VAL A 17 -7.82 -4.17 -0.61
N ALA A 18 -6.95 -3.21 -0.89
CA ALA A 18 -7.02 -2.45 -2.14
C ALA A 18 -5.64 -2.45 -2.80
N PHE A 19 -5.62 -2.58 -4.12
CA PHE A 19 -4.40 -2.72 -4.88
C PHE A 19 -4.45 -1.86 -6.13
N ALA A 20 -3.43 -1.03 -6.31
CA ALA A 20 -3.21 -0.22 -7.49
C ALA A 20 -1.89 -0.65 -8.12
N CYS A 21 -1.93 -1.02 -9.39
CA CYS A 21 -0.73 -1.24 -10.19
C CYS A 21 -0.94 -0.60 -11.55
N GLY A 22 0.03 0.18 -12.01
CA GLY A 22 -0.10 0.91 -13.26
C GLY A 22 1.23 1.23 -13.91
N VAL A 23 1.15 1.39 -15.22
CA VAL A 23 2.25 1.77 -16.10
C VAL A 23 1.80 2.97 -16.91
N TRP A 24 2.52 4.08 -16.81
CA TRP A 24 2.25 5.31 -17.55
C TRP A 24 3.46 5.66 -18.39
N SER A 25 3.30 5.73 -19.71
CA SER A 25 4.35 6.16 -20.63
C SER A 25 4.12 7.58 -21.13
N ASP A 26 5.19 8.27 -21.53
CA ASP A 26 5.10 9.56 -22.21
C ASP A 26 4.24 9.47 -23.49
N LEU A 27 3.48 10.52 -23.82
CA LEU A 27 2.62 10.58 -25.02
C LEU A 27 3.39 10.26 -26.32
N MET A 28 4.64 10.71 -26.41
CA MET A 28 5.49 10.50 -27.60
C MET A 28 6.19 9.12 -27.60
N ARG A 29 5.96 8.29 -26.59
CA ARG A 29 6.58 6.97 -26.41
C ARG A 29 5.54 5.93 -25.97
N PRO A 30 4.49 5.67 -26.78
CA PRO A 30 3.48 4.69 -26.43
C PRO A 30 4.10 3.30 -26.25
N LEU A 31 3.54 2.54 -25.31
CA LEU A 31 3.94 1.15 -25.07
C LEU A 31 3.70 0.29 -26.31
N LYS A 32 4.59 -0.69 -26.55
CA LYS A 32 4.38 -1.71 -27.57
C LYS A 32 3.11 -2.51 -27.26
N PRO A 33 2.26 -2.86 -28.25
CA PRO A 33 1.01 -3.60 -28.02
C PRO A 33 1.19 -4.87 -27.18
N ALA A 34 2.16 -5.72 -27.53
CA ALA A 34 2.45 -6.95 -26.78
C ALA A 34 2.82 -6.71 -25.31
N PHE A 35 3.52 -5.60 -25.01
CA PHE A 35 3.84 -5.24 -23.63
C PHE A 35 2.60 -4.75 -22.89
N ARG A 36 1.78 -3.91 -23.54
CA ARG A 36 0.51 -3.44 -22.98
C ARG A 36 -0.42 -4.61 -22.65
N GLU A 37 -0.53 -5.58 -23.54
CA GLU A 37 -1.31 -6.80 -23.33
C GLU A 37 -0.81 -7.60 -22.13
N ALA A 38 0.52 -7.74 -21.97
CA ALA A 38 1.09 -8.42 -20.82
C ALA A 38 0.79 -7.69 -19.50
N VAL A 39 0.94 -6.36 -19.47
CA VAL A 39 0.64 -5.50 -18.31
C VAL A 39 -0.83 -5.63 -17.88
N VAL A 40 -1.76 -5.51 -18.83
CA VAL A 40 -3.21 -5.56 -18.53
C VAL A 40 -3.68 -6.99 -18.27
N GLY A 41 -3.19 -7.97 -19.03
CA GLY A 41 -3.65 -9.36 -18.97
C GLY A 41 -3.13 -10.11 -17.75
N THR A 42 -1.82 -10.01 -17.51
CA THR A 42 -1.10 -10.80 -16.48
C THR A 42 -1.06 -10.06 -15.15
N TYR A 43 -0.59 -8.82 -15.15
CA TYR A 43 -0.43 -8.04 -13.92
C TYR A 43 -1.71 -7.34 -13.48
N LYS A 44 -2.76 -7.43 -14.31
CA LYS A 44 -4.01 -6.68 -14.17
C LYS A 44 -3.76 -5.16 -14.07
N ALA A 45 -2.60 -4.67 -14.44
CA ALA A 45 -2.23 -3.28 -14.22
C ALA A 45 -2.85 -2.34 -15.24
N GLU A 46 -3.03 -1.08 -14.85
CA GLU A 46 -3.36 0.00 -15.78
C GLU A 46 -2.21 0.23 -16.76
N ALA A 47 -2.54 0.56 -18.00
CA ALA A 47 -1.56 0.89 -19.02
C ALA A 47 -2.06 2.10 -19.82
N SER A 48 -1.48 3.26 -19.53
CA SER A 48 -1.92 4.54 -20.09
C SER A 48 -0.76 5.41 -20.55
N THR A 49 -1.07 6.49 -21.26
CA THR A 49 -0.12 7.49 -21.74
C THR A 49 -0.43 8.84 -21.10
N VAL A 50 0.61 9.57 -20.68
CA VAL A 50 0.48 10.86 -19.98
C VAL A 50 1.52 11.84 -20.52
N ASP A 51 1.22 13.14 -20.50
CA ASP A 51 2.13 14.18 -21.00
C ASP A 51 3.20 14.56 -19.97
N PHE A 52 4.26 13.75 -19.87
CA PHE A 52 5.36 14.07 -18.96
C PHE A 52 6.17 15.28 -19.43
N ARG A 53 6.26 15.51 -20.75
CA ARG A 53 7.09 16.58 -21.34
C ARG A 53 6.46 17.96 -21.21
N GLY A 54 5.21 18.08 -21.62
CA GLY A 54 4.47 19.33 -21.66
C GLY A 54 3.83 19.68 -20.33
N ALA A 55 3.45 18.68 -19.53
CA ALA A 55 2.65 18.85 -18.32
C ALA A 55 3.06 17.89 -17.17
N PRO A 56 4.33 17.93 -16.70
CA PRO A 56 4.85 16.97 -15.72
C PRO A 56 4.12 17.01 -14.36
N GLU A 57 3.68 18.18 -13.90
CA GLU A 57 2.98 18.31 -12.62
C GLU A 57 1.54 17.81 -12.74
N GLU A 58 0.85 18.13 -13.84
CA GLU A 58 -0.47 17.59 -14.16
C GLU A 58 -0.42 16.07 -14.28
N ALA A 59 0.64 15.53 -14.89
CA ALA A 59 0.86 14.10 -14.98
C ALA A 59 0.98 13.45 -13.58
N CYS A 60 1.70 14.10 -12.67
CA CYS A 60 1.85 13.64 -11.29
C CYS A 60 0.50 13.64 -10.56
N VAL A 61 -0.29 14.71 -10.73
CA VAL A 61 -1.65 14.83 -10.18
C VAL A 61 -2.57 13.74 -10.74
N GLN A 62 -2.53 13.49 -12.05
CA GLN A 62 -3.36 12.46 -12.69
C GLN A 62 -3.04 11.05 -12.18
N ILE A 63 -1.76 10.70 -12.06
CA ILE A 63 -1.35 9.38 -11.54
C ILE A 63 -1.77 9.22 -10.08
N ASN A 64 -1.52 10.22 -9.24
CA ASN A 64 -1.92 10.19 -7.83
C ASN A 64 -3.45 10.11 -7.68
N ALA A 65 -4.22 10.87 -8.46
CA ALA A 65 -5.68 10.80 -8.46
C ALA A 65 -6.20 9.42 -8.85
N TRP A 66 -5.58 8.78 -9.84
CA TRP A 66 -5.92 7.40 -10.21
C TRP A 66 -5.61 6.42 -9.08
N VAL A 67 -4.45 6.53 -8.42
CA VAL A 67 -4.09 5.68 -7.28
C VAL A 67 -5.06 5.88 -6.12
N ALA A 68 -5.39 7.13 -5.79
CA ALA A 68 -6.38 7.45 -4.77
C ALA A 68 -7.73 6.81 -5.10
N GLN A 69 -8.23 6.96 -6.33
CA GLN A 69 -9.49 6.35 -6.75
C GLN A 69 -9.47 4.82 -6.61
N VAL A 70 -8.44 4.14 -7.12
CA VAL A 70 -8.33 2.66 -7.06
C VAL A 70 -8.20 2.17 -5.63
N THR A 71 -7.52 2.93 -4.78
CA THR A 71 -7.38 2.60 -3.35
C THR A 71 -8.50 3.17 -2.49
N ARG A 72 -9.57 3.70 -3.07
CA ARG A 72 -10.73 4.28 -2.35
C ARG A 72 -10.33 5.39 -1.36
N ASN A 73 -9.35 6.21 -1.75
CA ASN A 73 -8.74 7.29 -0.98
C ASN A 73 -8.09 6.81 0.33
N LEU A 74 -7.57 5.57 0.32
CA LEU A 74 -6.77 5.04 1.42
C LEU A 74 -5.27 5.30 1.19
N ILE A 75 -4.88 5.55 -0.05
CA ILE A 75 -3.54 6.00 -0.46
C ILE A 75 -3.72 7.20 -1.39
N ASP A 76 -3.54 8.40 -0.85
CA ASP A 76 -3.83 9.65 -1.57
C ASP A 76 -2.76 10.02 -2.60
N SER A 77 -1.51 9.63 -2.35
CA SER A 77 -0.38 9.97 -3.21
C SER A 77 0.73 8.94 -3.09
N VAL A 78 1.31 8.57 -4.23
CA VAL A 78 2.50 7.71 -4.35
C VAL A 78 3.67 8.41 -5.02
N LEU A 79 3.39 9.45 -5.81
CA LEU A 79 4.40 10.29 -6.45
C LEU A 79 4.49 11.62 -5.71
N PRO A 80 5.65 11.95 -5.11
CA PRO A 80 5.88 13.28 -4.54
C PRO A 80 5.79 14.37 -5.61
N ALA A 81 5.46 15.60 -5.20
CA ALA A 81 5.53 16.78 -6.07
C ALA A 81 6.94 16.94 -6.66
N GLY A 82 7.04 17.31 -7.94
CA GLY A 82 8.32 17.46 -8.65
C GLY A 82 9.08 16.15 -8.94
N SER A 83 8.50 14.97 -8.65
CA SER A 83 9.14 13.68 -8.94
C SER A 83 9.09 13.30 -10.43
N ILE A 84 8.10 13.81 -11.18
CA ILE A 84 8.01 13.70 -12.63
C ILE A 84 8.73 14.88 -13.27
N LYS A 85 9.58 14.60 -14.26
CA LYS A 85 10.33 15.61 -15.00
C LYS A 85 9.95 15.54 -16.49
N PRO A 86 10.18 16.61 -17.27
CA PRO A 86 10.00 16.56 -18.72
C PRO A 86 10.75 15.42 -19.43
N ALA A 87 11.87 14.96 -18.86
CA ALA A 87 12.64 13.85 -19.40
C ALA A 87 12.09 12.45 -19.00
N THR A 88 11.10 12.37 -18.11
CA THR A 88 10.49 11.11 -17.70
C THR A 88 9.83 10.44 -18.90
N ALA A 89 10.23 9.20 -19.20
CA ALA A 89 9.68 8.43 -20.31
C ALA A 89 8.61 7.43 -19.87
N LEU A 90 8.71 6.94 -18.62
CA LEU A 90 7.89 5.87 -18.08
C LEU A 90 7.81 5.98 -16.55
N VAL A 91 6.64 5.74 -15.99
CA VAL A 91 6.40 5.54 -14.56
C VAL A 91 5.79 4.16 -14.36
N LEU A 92 6.35 3.40 -13.41
CA LEU A 92 5.78 2.16 -12.90
C LEU A 92 5.34 2.43 -11.46
N GLY A 93 4.05 2.31 -11.18
CA GLY A 93 3.48 2.56 -9.85
C GLY A 93 2.84 1.32 -9.27
N ASN A 94 3.06 1.10 -7.97
CA ASN A 94 2.36 0.09 -7.20
C ASN A 94 1.97 0.66 -5.83
N ALA A 95 0.74 0.37 -5.39
CA ALA A 95 0.25 0.72 -4.07
C ALA A 95 -0.63 -0.41 -3.54
N MET A 96 -0.47 -0.75 -2.27
CA MET A 96 -1.25 -1.78 -1.60
C MET A 96 -1.72 -1.28 -0.24
N TYR A 97 -3.03 -1.34 -0.01
CA TYR A 97 -3.65 -1.09 1.27
C TYR A 97 -4.12 -2.42 1.87
N PHE A 98 -3.88 -2.59 3.17
CA PHE A 98 -4.35 -3.73 3.94
C PHE A 98 -4.96 -3.26 5.26
N LYS A 99 -6.17 -3.73 5.56
CA LYS A 99 -6.81 -3.58 6.87
C LYS A 99 -7.48 -4.90 7.25
N GLY A 100 -6.81 -5.66 8.10
CA GLY A 100 -7.34 -6.87 8.74
C GLY A 100 -7.93 -6.55 10.12
N GLN A 101 -8.99 -7.27 10.48
CA GLN A 101 -9.43 -7.37 11.87
C GLN A 101 -8.77 -8.60 12.48
N TRP A 102 -8.41 -8.57 13.75
CA TRP A 102 -7.84 -9.76 14.39
C TRP A 102 -8.89 -10.88 14.45
N GLU A 103 -8.53 -12.09 14.02
CA GLU A 103 -9.46 -13.21 13.80
C GLU A 103 -10.06 -13.74 15.12
N ASP A 104 -9.22 -14.04 16.11
CA ASP A 104 -9.66 -14.75 17.31
C ASP A 104 -10.03 -13.81 18.47
N GLN A 105 -9.17 -12.81 18.71
CA GLN A 105 -9.19 -12.04 19.96
C GLN A 105 -8.65 -10.63 19.73
N PRO A 106 -9.53 -9.66 19.44
CA PRO A 106 -9.14 -8.25 19.43
C PRO A 106 -8.69 -7.84 20.84
N PHE A 107 -7.66 -6.98 20.90
CA PHE A 107 -7.22 -6.40 22.16
C PHE A 107 -8.33 -5.54 22.76
N ASP A 108 -8.64 -5.77 24.03
CA ASP A 108 -9.57 -4.92 24.77
C ASP A 108 -8.93 -3.54 24.99
N ARG A 109 -9.58 -2.50 24.47
CA ARG A 109 -9.10 -1.11 24.57
C ARG A 109 -8.94 -0.67 26.03
N ARG A 110 -9.69 -1.26 26.98
CA ARG A 110 -9.58 -0.96 28.42
C ARG A 110 -8.24 -1.39 29.02
N HIS A 111 -7.54 -2.32 28.39
CA HIS A 111 -6.22 -2.78 28.81
C HIS A 111 -5.08 -2.05 28.09
N THR A 112 -5.41 -1.13 27.18
CA THR A 112 -4.41 -0.27 26.56
C THR A 112 -3.98 0.78 27.57
N VAL A 113 -2.67 0.84 27.84
CA VAL A 113 -2.08 1.81 28.77
C VAL A 113 -0.78 2.34 28.20
N ASP A 114 -0.49 3.60 28.51
CA ASP A 114 0.74 4.23 28.09
C ASP A 114 1.94 3.61 28.82
N LYS A 115 2.96 3.24 28.03
CA LYS A 115 4.21 2.64 28.51
C LYS A 115 5.40 3.17 27.69
N PRO A 116 6.61 3.18 28.26
CA PRO A 116 7.79 3.67 27.56
C PRO A 116 8.16 2.76 26.38
N PHE A 117 8.24 3.35 25.18
CA PHE A 117 8.84 2.77 24.00
C PHE A 117 10.27 3.27 23.84
N HIS A 118 11.22 2.35 23.69
CA HIS A 118 12.65 2.65 23.54
C HIS A 118 13.00 2.87 22.06
N ARG A 119 13.38 4.09 21.72
CA ARG A 119 13.79 4.46 20.36
C ARG A 119 15.24 4.07 20.08
N LEU A 120 15.60 4.00 18.81
CA LEU A 120 16.96 3.63 18.36
C LEU A 120 18.04 4.63 18.81
N ASP A 121 17.66 5.89 19.05
CA ASP A 121 18.56 6.95 19.55
C ASP A 121 18.76 6.89 21.09
N GLY A 122 18.17 5.90 21.77
CA GLY A 122 18.23 5.73 23.23
C GLY A 122 17.20 6.54 24.00
N SER A 123 16.44 7.42 23.34
CA SER A 123 15.36 8.18 23.98
C SER A 123 14.12 7.31 24.22
N GLN A 124 13.27 7.73 25.15
CA GLN A 124 12.01 7.07 25.48
C GLN A 124 10.82 7.95 25.10
N LEU A 125 9.70 7.33 24.76
CA LEU A 125 8.42 8.00 24.53
C LEU A 125 7.31 7.09 25.04
N ASP A 126 6.42 7.61 25.89
CA ASP A 126 5.24 6.88 26.29
C ASP A 126 4.26 6.79 25.11
N VAL A 127 3.83 5.56 24.80
CA VAL A 127 2.87 5.26 23.74
C VAL A 127 1.83 4.25 24.23
N PRO A 128 0.63 4.22 23.65
CA PRO A 128 -0.42 3.29 24.05
C PRO A 128 -0.05 1.85 23.66
N PHE A 129 0.33 1.03 24.65
CA PHE A 129 0.60 -0.39 24.45
C PHE A 129 -0.66 -1.22 24.66
N MET A 130 -1.09 -1.94 23.62
CA MET A 130 -2.14 -2.96 23.71
C MET A 130 -1.66 -4.17 24.54
N GLN A 131 -2.56 -4.77 25.33
CA GLN A 131 -2.22 -5.90 26.20
C GLN A 131 -3.30 -6.97 26.18
N SER A 132 -2.87 -8.22 26.27
CA SER A 132 -3.72 -9.39 26.44
C SER A 132 -3.05 -10.36 27.42
N ARG A 133 -3.86 -11.09 28.17
CA ARG A 133 -3.41 -12.20 29.04
C ARG A 133 -3.73 -13.57 28.45
N GLU A 134 -4.30 -13.59 27.25
CA GLU A 134 -4.72 -14.79 26.56
C GLU A 134 -3.53 -15.53 25.94
N SER A 135 -3.71 -16.82 25.65
CA SER A 135 -2.66 -17.63 25.02
C SER A 135 -2.33 -17.11 23.62
N GLN A 136 -1.04 -16.95 23.33
CA GLN A 136 -0.55 -16.43 22.05
C GLN A 136 0.40 -17.43 21.38
N LEU A 137 0.44 -17.40 20.05
CA LEU A 137 1.40 -18.16 19.26
C LEU A 137 2.76 -17.46 19.27
N VAL A 138 3.66 -17.91 20.15
CA VAL A 138 5.00 -17.33 20.33
C VAL A 138 6.08 -18.38 20.09
N ALA A 139 7.05 -18.04 19.25
CA ALA A 139 8.30 -18.79 19.10
C ALA A 139 9.44 -18.02 19.79
N VAL A 140 10.33 -18.76 20.47
CA VAL A 140 11.49 -18.20 21.17
C VAL A 140 12.75 -18.75 20.53
N HIS A 141 13.68 -17.85 20.19
CA HIS A 141 14.96 -18.14 19.58
C HIS A 141 16.09 -17.51 20.39
N ASP A 142 17.32 -17.85 20.07
CA ASP A 142 18.47 -17.15 20.64
C ASP A 142 18.49 -15.69 20.15
N GLY A 143 18.51 -14.74 21.08
CA GLY A 143 18.49 -13.30 20.80
C GLY A 143 17.16 -12.68 20.39
N PHE A 144 16.09 -13.43 20.10
CA PHE A 144 14.79 -12.84 19.70
C PHE A 144 13.56 -13.74 19.94
N LYS A 145 12.37 -13.15 19.80
CA LYS A 145 11.07 -13.84 19.89
C LYS A 145 10.18 -13.41 18.72
N VAL A 146 9.30 -14.30 18.29
CA VAL A 146 8.34 -14.05 17.20
C VAL A 146 6.92 -14.29 17.72
N LEU A 147 6.03 -13.33 17.53
CA LEU A 147 4.61 -13.41 17.85
C LEU A 147 3.80 -13.48 16.55
N LYS A 148 2.89 -14.46 16.42
CA LYS A 148 1.95 -14.55 15.31
C LYS A 148 0.56 -14.09 15.77
N LEU A 149 0.03 -13.06 15.13
CA LEU A 149 -1.35 -12.60 15.28
C LEU A 149 -2.10 -12.85 13.96
N ARG A 150 -3.30 -13.45 14.05
CA ARG A 150 -4.12 -13.83 12.89
C ARG A 150 -5.12 -12.73 12.53
N TYR A 151 -5.41 -12.61 11.24
CA TYR A 151 -6.34 -11.64 10.65
C TYR A 151 -7.32 -12.34 9.71
#